data_AF-A0A9X5XI59-F1
#
_entry.id   AF-A0A9X5XI59-F1
#
_cell.length_a   1.000
_cell.length_b   1.000
_cell.length_c   1.000
_cell.angle_alpha   90.00
_cell.angle_beta   90.00
_cell.angle_gamma   90.00
#
_symmetry.space_group_name_H-M   'P 1'
#
loop_
_entity.id
_entity.type
_entity.pdbx_description
1 polymer ?
#
loop_
_entity_poly.entity_id
_entity_poly.type
_entity_poly.pdbx_seq_one_letter_code
_entity_poly.pdbx_strand_id
1 'polypeptide(L)'
;PKWWSQSFFGQVARRVDQIAVMSYDTALPLESLYGGYVAEQTSLALEVTPKSTDLLMGLPFYYEDNMDHHGSAETVAAAVRGTRLGLSRTDRTREHFGVALYVDFAAREKDWTAYEEGWVR
;
A
#
# COMPACT_ATOMS: atom_id res chain seq x y z
N PRO A 1 2.68 11.22 -11.32
CA PRO A 1 2.10 9.99 -10.74
C PRO A 1 0.57 10.03 -10.81
N LYS A 2 -0.10 8.88 -10.90
CA LYS A 2 -1.49 8.72 -11.37
C LYS A 2 -2.49 9.68 -10.70
N TRP A 3 -2.27 10.17 -9.47
CA TRP A 3 -3.25 11.07 -8.82
C TRP A 3 -2.72 12.24 -7.96
N TRP A 4 -1.44 12.29 -7.54
CA TRP A 4 -0.93 13.36 -6.64
C TRP A 4 0.55 13.66 -6.93
N SER A 5 0.96 14.92 -6.87
CA SER A 5 2.39 15.26 -6.91
C SER A 5 3.05 14.96 -5.56
N GLN A 6 4.33 14.56 -5.57
CA GLN A 6 5.11 14.39 -4.34
C GLN A 6 5.13 15.66 -3.47
N SER A 7 5.18 16.84 -4.11
CA SER A 7 5.10 18.12 -3.41
C SER A 7 3.78 18.28 -2.65
N PHE A 8 2.64 17.97 -3.29
CA PHE A 8 1.33 18.06 -2.65
C PHE A 8 1.19 17.02 -1.54
N PHE A 9 1.58 15.77 -1.80
CA PHE A 9 1.56 14.70 -0.79
C PHE A 9 2.37 15.11 0.45
N GLY A 10 3.60 15.59 0.26
CA GLY A 10 4.45 16.03 1.37
C GLY A 10 3.87 17.23 2.13
N GLN A 11 3.14 18.14 1.45
CA GLN A 11 2.41 19.21 2.13
C GLN A 11 1.31 18.67 3.03
N VAL A 12 0.53 17.69 2.57
CA VAL A 12 -0.51 17.03 3.38
C VAL A 12 0.13 16.31 4.56
N ALA A 13 1.19 15.52 4.30
CA ALA A 13 1.91 14.75 5.33
C ALA A 13 2.42 15.59 6.50
N ARG A 14 2.85 16.82 6.25
CA ARG A 14 3.30 17.75 7.30
C ARG A 14 2.18 18.33 8.18
N ARG A 15 0.91 18.07 7.87
CA ARG A 15 -0.25 18.67 8.54
C ARG A 15 -1.13 17.64 9.26
N VAL A 16 -0.77 16.36 9.19
CA VAL A 16 -1.53 15.26 9.76
C VAL A 16 -0.60 14.34 10.55
N ASP A 17 -1.16 13.66 11.55
CA ASP A 17 -0.44 12.67 12.34
C ASP A 17 -0.29 11.35 11.58
N GLN A 18 -1.21 11.05 10.65
CA GLN A 18 -1.23 9.79 9.90
C GLN A 18 -1.75 9.96 8.46
N ILE A 19 -1.18 9.20 7.53
CA ILE A 19 -1.68 9.02 6.16
C ILE A 19 -1.86 7.53 5.89
N ALA A 20 -3.04 7.15 5.39
CA ALA A 20 -3.28 5.84 4.78
C ALA A 20 -3.37 6.00 3.25
N VAL A 21 -2.39 5.43 2.54
CA VAL A 21 -2.35 5.46 1.08
C VAL A 21 -3.21 4.33 0.53
N MET A 22 -4.27 4.66 -0.19
CA MET A 22 -5.12 3.68 -0.89
C MET A 22 -4.40 3.18 -2.15
N SER A 23 -3.54 2.18 -2.01
CA SER A 23 -2.74 1.59 -3.10
C SER A 23 -3.45 0.44 -3.82
N TYR A 24 -4.75 0.60 -4.06
CA TYR A 24 -5.64 -0.33 -4.78
C TYR A 24 -6.53 0.46 -5.75
N ASP A 25 -7.34 -0.24 -6.55
CA ASP A 25 -8.10 0.29 -7.69
C ASP A 25 -7.18 0.88 -8.76
N THR A 26 -6.19 0.08 -9.14
CA THR A 26 -5.09 0.47 -10.01
C THR A 26 -5.36 0.21 -11.48
N ALA A 27 -6.36 -0.62 -11.80
CA ALA A 27 -6.65 -1.20 -13.12
C ALA A 27 -5.50 -2.07 -13.68
N LEU A 28 -4.49 -2.40 -12.86
CA LEU A 28 -3.35 -3.19 -13.32
C LEU A 28 -3.78 -4.66 -13.49
N PRO A 29 -3.53 -5.28 -14.66
CA PRO A 29 -4.08 -6.59 -14.97
C PRO A 29 -3.24 -7.75 -14.43
N LEU A 30 -2.03 -7.48 -13.94
CA LEU A 30 -1.10 -8.53 -13.50
C LEU A 30 -0.63 -8.25 -12.08
N GLU A 31 -0.55 -9.31 -11.28
CA GLU A 31 -0.08 -9.26 -9.89
C GLU A 31 1.34 -8.68 -9.77
N SER A 32 2.23 -8.96 -10.73
CA SER A 32 3.58 -8.41 -10.76
C SER A 32 3.63 -6.91 -11.06
N LEU A 33 2.75 -6.43 -11.94
CA LEU A 33 2.61 -4.99 -12.24
C LEU A 33 2.04 -4.27 -11.01
N TYR A 34 1.02 -4.85 -10.39
CA TYR A 34 0.43 -4.33 -9.16
C TYR A 34 1.46 -4.26 -8.02
N GLY A 35 2.18 -5.34 -7.74
CA GLY A 35 3.21 -5.35 -6.70
C GLY A 35 4.36 -4.35 -6.99
N GLY A 36 4.74 -4.19 -8.26
CA GLY A 36 5.70 -3.17 -8.69
C GLY A 36 5.19 -1.74 -8.44
N TYR A 37 3.93 -1.47 -8.77
CA TYR A 37 3.27 -0.20 -8.48
C TYR A 37 3.23 0.09 -6.98
N VAL A 38 2.84 -0.88 -6.15
CA VAL A 38 2.80 -0.70 -4.68
C VAL A 38 4.20 -0.41 -4.12
N ALA A 39 5.24 -1.08 -4.65
CA ALA A 39 6.62 -0.80 -4.26
C ALA A 39 7.04 0.63 -4.61
N GLU A 40 6.74 1.09 -5.83
CA GLU A 40 7.03 2.45 -6.27
C GLU A 40 6.26 3.49 -5.43
N GLN A 41 4.96 3.32 -5.21
CA GLN A 41 4.18 4.23 -4.38
C GLN A 41 4.68 4.28 -2.94
N THR A 42 5.10 3.14 -2.39
CA THR A 42 5.70 3.08 -1.05
C THR A 42 6.98 3.92 -0.98
N SER A 43 7.88 3.76 -1.95
CA SER A 43 9.12 4.56 -2.02
C SER A 43 8.82 6.06 -2.16
N LEU A 44 7.94 6.43 -3.09
CA LEU A 44 7.59 7.84 -3.32
C LEU A 44 6.94 8.49 -2.10
N ALA A 45 6.10 7.76 -1.35
CA ALA A 45 5.48 8.26 -0.13
C ALA A 45 6.50 8.40 1.01
N LEU A 46 7.41 7.44 1.17
CA LEU A 46 8.48 7.49 2.17
C LEU A 46 9.41 8.70 1.96
N GLU A 47 9.74 9.02 0.71
CA GLU A 47 10.64 10.14 0.37
C GLU A 47 10.13 11.51 0.86
N VAL A 48 8.81 11.69 0.97
CA VAL A 48 8.22 13.01 1.27
C VAL A 48 7.42 13.07 2.57
N THR A 49 7.24 11.95 3.25
CA THR A 49 6.54 11.89 4.54
C THR A 49 7.50 12.21 5.69
N PRO A 50 7.20 13.19 6.56
CA PRO A 50 8.00 13.46 7.75
C PRO A 50 8.12 12.23 8.64
N LYS A 51 9.27 12.07 9.32
CA LYS A 51 9.51 10.92 10.21
C LYS A 51 8.52 10.83 11.38
N SER A 52 7.89 11.94 11.75
CA SER A 52 6.90 12.04 12.82
C SER A 52 5.48 11.64 12.41
N THR A 53 5.21 11.47 11.11
CA THR A 53 3.87 11.13 10.61
C THR A 53 3.79 9.63 10.36
N ASP A 54 2.73 8.97 10.82
CA ASP A 54 2.47 7.56 10.52
C ASP A 54 2.11 7.40 9.04
N LEU A 55 2.89 6.57 8.33
CA LEU A 55 2.61 6.25 6.93
C LEU A 55 2.13 4.80 6.81
N LEU A 56 0.90 4.61 6.36
CA LEU A 56 0.28 3.30 6.18
C LEU A 56 0.00 3.03 4.71
N MET A 57 0.41 1.87 4.20
CA MET A 57 0.07 1.41 2.85
C MET A 57 -1.17 0.52 2.87
N GLY A 58 -2.15 0.81 2.01
CA GLY A 58 -3.43 0.12 1.95
C GLY A 58 -3.34 -1.27 1.33
N LEU A 59 -3.97 -2.26 1.98
CA LEU A 59 -4.11 -3.64 1.52
C LEU A 59 -5.55 -3.90 1.05
N PRO A 60 -5.76 -4.44 -0.17
CA PRO A 60 -7.08 -4.76 -0.70
C PRO A 60 -7.62 -6.05 -0.10
N PHE A 61 -8.38 -5.94 0.98
CA PHE A 61 -9.11 -7.03 1.65
C PHE A 61 -10.50 -7.24 1.05
N TYR A 62 -10.60 -7.08 -0.26
CA TYR A 62 -11.83 -7.29 -1.00
C TYR A 62 -11.48 -7.94 -2.33
N TYR A 63 -12.51 -8.42 -3.00
CA TYR A 63 -12.40 -8.96 -4.33
C TYR A 63 -13.48 -8.33 -5.19
N GLU A 64 -13.06 -7.52 -6.14
CA GLU A 64 -13.90 -7.06 -7.23
C GLU A 64 -13.24 -7.43 -8.56
N ASP A 65 -14.01 -7.47 -9.64
CA ASP A 65 -13.46 -7.57 -10.99
C ASP A 65 -14.26 -6.60 -11.86
N ASN A 66 -13.70 -5.41 -12.06
CA ASN A 66 -14.27 -4.32 -12.83
C ASN A 66 -13.16 -3.60 -13.62
N MET A 67 -13.49 -2.51 -14.33
CA MET A 67 -12.51 -1.81 -15.17
C MET A 67 -11.37 -1.16 -14.37
N ASP A 68 -11.60 -0.84 -13.10
CA ASP A 68 -10.66 -0.12 -12.24
C ASP A 68 -9.98 -1.05 -11.22
N HIS A 69 -10.46 -2.28 -11.05
CA HIS A 69 -9.96 -3.24 -10.07
C HIS A 69 -10.02 -4.66 -10.63
N HIS A 70 -8.87 -5.35 -10.63
CA HIS A 70 -8.78 -6.76 -10.98
C HIS A 70 -8.36 -7.56 -9.74
N GLY A 71 -9.31 -8.23 -9.08
CA GLY A 71 -9.11 -8.90 -7.80
C GLY A 71 -8.12 -10.08 -7.87
N SER A 72 -7.86 -10.59 -9.08
CA SER A 72 -6.79 -11.57 -9.33
C SER A 72 -5.39 -10.97 -9.34
N ALA A 73 -5.25 -9.66 -9.60
CA ALA A 73 -3.98 -8.95 -9.61
C ALA A 73 -3.75 -8.19 -8.31
N GLU A 74 -4.78 -7.52 -7.79
CA GLU A 74 -4.73 -6.67 -6.61
C GLU A 74 -4.96 -7.48 -5.33
N THR A 75 -4.00 -8.34 -4.99
CA THR A 75 -4.10 -9.24 -3.82
C THR A 75 -3.36 -8.68 -2.60
N VAL A 76 -3.80 -9.07 -1.40
CA VAL A 76 -3.10 -8.77 -0.14
C VAL A 76 -1.63 -9.22 -0.20
N ALA A 77 -1.37 -10.42 -0.71
CA ALA A 77 -0.02 -10.95 -0.82
C ALA A 77 0.88 -10.07 -1.71
N ALA A 78 0.35 -9.59 -2.86
CA ALA A 78 1.09 -8.72 -3.75
C ALA A 78 1.32 -7.33 -3.16
N ALA A 79 0.30 -6.76 -2.50
CA ALA A 79 0.40 -5.49 -1.80
C ALA A 79 1.48 -5.54 -0.71
N VAL A 80 1.42 -6.55 0.17
CA VAL A 80 2.42 -6.74 1.25
C VAL A 80 3.84 -6.88 0.69
N ARG A 81 4.04 -7.68 -0.36
CA ARG A 81 5.37 -7.81 -1.00
C ARG A 81 5.86 -6.48 -1.58
N GLY A 82 4.98 -5.76 -2.27
CA GLY A 82 5.29 -4.43 -2.81
C GLY A 82 5.68 -3.45 -1.71
N THR A 83 4.89 -3.37 -0.64
CA THR A 83 5.15 -2.51 0.52
C THR A 83 6.48 -2.83 1.17
N ARG A 84 6.78 -4.10 1.46
CA ARG A 84 8.07 -4.51 2.03
C ARG A 84 9.23 -4.16 1.11
N LEU A 85 9.07 -4.35 -0.19
CA LEU A 85 10.11 -4.03 -1.17
C LEU A 85 10.40 -2.53 -1.20
N GLY A 86 9.37 -1.68 -1.28
CA GLY A 86 9.52 -0.22 -1.23
C GLY A 86 10.16 0.27 0.08
N LEU A 87 9.68 -0.24 1.22
CA LEU A 87 10.26 0.06 2.53
C LEU A 87 11.74 -0.32 2.60
N SER A 88 12.07 -1.55 2.20
CA SER A 88 13.45 -2.06 2.28
C SER A 88 14.44 -1.27 1.42
N ARG A 89 13.98 -0.74 0.27
CA ARG A 89 14.80 0.05 -0.66
C ARG A 89 14.97 1.50 -0.23
N THR A 90 13.96 2.09 0.40
CA THR A 90 13.94 3.54 0.66
C THR A 90 14.26 3.88 2.11
N ASP A 91 13.71 3.15 3.08
CA ASP A 91 13.82 3.51 4.49
C ASP A 91 13.52 2.33 5.42
N ARG A 92 14.38 1.31 5.35
CA ARG A 92 14.16 0.00 6.00
C ARG A 92 13.89 0.07 7.50
N THR A 93 14.34 1.12 8.19
CA THR A 93 14.22 1.28 9.64
C THR A 93 13.20 2.37 10.02
N ARG A 94 12.26 2.69 9.12
CA ARG A 94 11.17 3.64 9.40
C ARG A 94 10.30 3.12 10.54
N GLU A 95 10.32 3.82 11.68
CA GLU A 95 9.52 3.45 12.86
C GLU A 95 8.01 3.71 12.66
N HIS A 96 7.64 4.90 12.17
CA HIS A 96 6.25 5.28 11.90
C HIS A 96 5.79 4.82 10.50
N PHE A 97 5.74 3.50 10.30
CA PHE A 97 5.33 2.87 9.05
C PHE A 97 4.57 1.58 9.26
N GLY A 98 3.54 1.34 8.43
CA GLY A 98 2.70 0.17 8.54
C GLY A 98 1.87 -0.10 7.31
N VAL A 99 0.88 -0.97 7.49
CA VAL A 99 -0.15 -1.28 6.50
C VAL A 99 -1.53 -1.04 7.10
N ALA A 100 -2.49 -0.67 6.25
CA ALA A 100 -3.88 -0.45 6.62
C ALA A 100 -4.79 -1.35 5.76
N LEU A 101 -5.80 -1.91 6.40
CA LEU A 101 -6.64 -2.96 5.83
C LEU A 101 -7.94 -2.35 5.31
N TYR A 102 -8.30 -2.59 4.04
CA TYR A 102 -9.52 -2.07 3.44
C TYR A 102 -10.15 -3.14 2.53
N VAL A 103 -11.33 -3.70 2.80
CA VAL A 103 -12.22 -3.54 3.98
C VAL A 103 -12.53 -4.89 4.62
N ASP A 104 -12.74 -4.88 5.93
CA ASP A 104 -12.93 -6.07 6.76
C ASP A 104 -14.18 -6.89 6.42
N PHE A 105 -15.29 -6.25 6.06
CA PHE A 105 -16.55 -6.95 5.76
C PHE A 105 -16.52 -7.76 4.45
N ALA A 106 -15.57 -7.49 3.56
CA ALA A 106 -15.37 -8.21 2.31
C ALA A 106 -14.22 -9.24 2.40
N ALA A 107 -13.49 -9.24 3.52
CA ALA A 107 -12.30 -10.05 3.72
C ALA A 107 -12.63 -11.55 3.71
N ARG A 108 -11.75 -12.33 3.11
CA ARG A 108 -11.78 -13.80 3.16
C ARG A 108 -10.62 -14.32 3.97
N GLU A 109 -10.71 -15.57 4.42
CA GLU A 109 -9.65 -16.22 5.22
C GLU A 109 -8.26 -16.13 4.57
N LYS A 110 -8.20 -16.32 3.24
CA LYS A 110 -6.96 -16.21 2.47
C LYS A 110 -6.27 -14.84 2.60
N ASP A 111 -7.05 -13.77 2.78
CA ASP A 111 -6.57 -12.39 2.85
C ASP A 111 -5.89 -12.17 4.22
N TRP A 112 -6.52 -12.69 5.29
CA TRP A 112 -5.95 -12.73 6.62
C TRP A 112 -4.68 -13.57 6.68
N THR A 113 -4.69 -14.79 6.11
CA THR A 113 -3.50 -15.64 6.03
C THR A 113 -2.34 -14.92 5.32
N ALA A 114 -2.61 -14.29 4.17
CA ALA A 114 -1.59 -13.55 3.43
C ALA A 114 -1.00 -12.37 4.22
N TYR A 115 -1.83 -11.66 4.99
CA TYR A 115 -1.38 -10.59 5.87
C TYR A 115 -0.54 -11.11 7.05
N GLU A 116 -1.00 -12.16 7.72
CA GLU A 116 -0.28 -12.73 8.87
C GLU A 116 1.10 -13.27 8.46
N GLU A 117 1.16 -14.05 7.38
CA GLU A 117 2.40 -14.66 6.88
C GLU A 117 3.34 -13.64 6.24
N GLY A 118 2.80 -12.61 5.60
CA GLY A 118 3.58 -11.65 4.85
C GLY A 118 4.03 -10.42 5.64
N TRP A 119 3.25 -9.99 6.65
CA TRP A 119 3.48 -8.74 7.36
C TRP A 119 3.70 -8.91 8.87
N VAL A 120 2.87 -9.71 9.55
CA VAL A 120 2.90 -9.83 11.02
C VAL A 120 4.08 -10.69 11.49
N ARG A 121 4.36 -11.77 10.78
CA ARG A 121 5.47 -12.69 11.06
C ARG A 121 6.76 -12.25 10.35
#